data_AF-A0A7W0BYP3-F1
#
_entry.id   AF-A0A7W0BYP3-F1
#
_cell.length_a   1.000
_cell.length_b   1.000
_cell.length_c   1.000
_cell.angle_alpha   90.00
_cell.angle_beta   90.00
_cell.angle_gamma   90.00
#
_symmetry.space_group_name_H-M   'P 1'
#
loop_
_entity.id
_entity.type
_entity.pdbx_description
1 polymer ?
#
loop_
_entity_poly.entity_id
_entity_poly.type
_entity_poly.pdbx_seq_one_letter_code
_entity_poly.pdbx_strand_id
1 'polypeptide(L)'
;MKGKLLIIGFGPGSVDHMTKRAREGIEESDVIIGYKTYVELVSDLITGKQLISTGMTEEVSRAQEAVKWAERGKKVAVISSGDAGVYGMAGLVYEVLIEKGWTKESGIEVEVIPGISAINSCASLLGAPVMHDACTISLSDHLTPWSLIEKRIEAAAAANFVIALYNPKSGRRTRQIAEAQRILLRYRSPQTPVGLVKSAYRKRQQIVITDLEHMLEHEIGMLTTVIIGNSSTFIHDGFMITPRGYQRKYTLSALEQPLKPHERLRKEAEPWALDQSERARARDIAEQALQKIAAQNHQATTFAPSILEVAVSPGVANKTFTPKQMMVMAEIVGEEGTMMYTPDHYMKLEIPTSEPEEVIAKLRSAKFIVFPVGNVLTLKACDFCDGEKKEAIPYAEELQKRIGGISLPKEVKIGFNGCGMACYGAVREDIGIVYRKGAFDLFLGGKTIGRNAHPGRLVAEGIPPSEIIDVVTRVIEEYKENGHPNERFHKFFQRVKQVGGFEYKEDEKVVQIEVPACGE
;
A
#
# COMPACT_ATOMS: atom_id res chain seq x y z
N MET A 1 -34.39 10.71 -26.13
CA MET A 1 -33.63 10.44 -24.88
C MET A 1 -32.40 9.62 -25.26
N LYS A 2 -31.23 9.89 -24.68
CA LYS A 2 -30.06 9.00 -24.85
C LYS A 2 -30.35 7.68 -24.12
N GLY A 3 -30.00 6.54 -24.72
CA GLY A 3 -30.18 5.23 -24.09
C GLY A 3 -29.11 4.95 -23.03
N LYS A 4 -29.24 3.81 -22.36
CA LYS A 4 -28.37 3.41 -21.23
C LYS A 4 -28.05 1.92 -21.28
N LEU A 5 -26.79 1.58 -21.04
CA LEU A 5 -26.33 0.21 -20.80
C LEU A 5 -26.15 -0.02 -19.31
N LEU A 6 -26.90 -0.99 -18.79
CA LEU A 6 -26.76 -1.53 -17.45
C LEU A 6 -26.08 -2.90 -17.58
N ILE A 7 -24.81 -3.00 -17.19
CA ILE A 7 -24.07 -4.25 -17.22
C ILE A 7 -24.14 -4.88 -15.84
N ILE A 8 -24.98 -5.91 -15.67
CA ILE A 8 -25.47 -6.34 -14.37
C ILE A 8 -24.88 -7.69 -13.97
N GLY A 9 -24.11 -7.71 -12.89
CA GLY A 9 -23.84 -8.94 -12.14
C GLY A 9 -25.01 -9.26 -11.21
N PHE A 10 -25.76 -10.33 -11.47
CA PHE A 10 -26.92 -10.68 -10.64
C PHE A 10 -26.59 -11.63 -9.47
N GLY A 11 -25.30 -11.93 -9.25
CA GLY A 11 -24.87 -12.83 -8.20
C GLY A 11 -25.05 -14.32 -8.53
N PRO A 12 -25.17 -15.20 -7.53
CA PRO A 12 -25.15 -16.65 -7.75
C PRO A 12 -26.41 -17.18 -8.45
N GLY A 13 -27.48 -16.40 -8.57
CA GLY A 13 -28.73 -16.78 -9.28
C GLY A 13 -29.91 -17.08 -8.35
N SER A 14 -29.72 -17.03 -7.03
CA SER A 14 -30.85 -16.84 -6.10
C SER A 14 -31.19 -15.36 -6.00
N VAL A 15 -32.49 -15.08 -5.93
CA VAL A 15 -33.07 -13.75 -5.75
C VAL A 15 -32.66 -13.12 -4.42
N ASP A 16 -32.44 -13.94 -3.38
CA ASP A 16 -32.06 -13.49 -2.03
C ASP A 16 -30.61 -13.00 -1.96
N HIS A 17 -29.77 -13.45 -2.90
CA HIS A 17 -28.35 -13.05 -3.00
C HIS A 17 -28.10 -12.06 -4.13
N MET A 18 -29.17 -11.51 -4.72
CA MET A 18 -29.09 -10.43 -5.69
C MET A 18 -28.99 -9.08 -4.97
N THR A 19 -28.06 -8.22 -5.40
CA THR A 19 -27.99 -6.86 -4.84
C THR A 19 -29.25 -6.08 -5.21
N LYS A 20 -29.66 -5.15 -4.34
CA LYS A 20 -30.81 -4.27 -4.60
C LYS A 20 -30.67 -3.55 -5.96
N ARG A 21 -29.49 -3.00 -6.25
CA ARG A 21 -29.24 -2.28 -7.51
C ARG A 21 -29.34 -3.19 -8.74
N ALA A 22 -28.90 -4.45 -8.65
CA ALA A 22 -29.03 -5.40 -9.76
C ALA A 22 -30.49 -5.70 -10.10
N ARG A 23 -31.34 -5.89 -9.09
CA ARG A 23 -32.79 -6.05 -9.28
C ARG A 23 -33.42 -4.83 -9.93
N GLU A 24 -33.18 -3.65 -9.36
CA GLU A 24 -33.70 -2.38 -9.88
C GLU A 24 -33.26 -2.15 -11.34
N GLY A 25 -32.00 -2.49 -11.66
CA GLY A 25 -31.46 -2.38 -13.02
C GLY A 25 -32.17 -3.29 -14.04
N ILE A 26 -32.52 -4.51 -13.63
CA ILE A 26 -33.32 -5.42 -14.47
C ILE A 26 -34.75 -4.88 -14.63
N GLU A 27 -35.37 -4.45 -13.53
CA GLU A 27 -36.75 -3.94 -13.50
C GLU A 27 -36.93 -2.66 -14.32
N GLU A 28 -35.96 -1.75 -14.33
CA GLU A 28 -36.03 -0.49 -15.09
C GLU A 28 -35.67 -0.62 -16.58
N SER A 29 -35.17 -1.78 -17.00
CA SER A 29 -34.72 -2.01 -18.38
C SER A 29 -35.86 -2.31 -19.35
N ASP A 30 -35.74 -1.82 -20.58
CA ASP A 30 -36.64 -2.11 -21.70
C ASP A 30 -36.29 -3.45 -22.36
N VAL A 31 -34.98 -3.70 -22.49
CA VAL A 31 -34.40 -4.86 -23.20
C VAL A 31 -33.47 -5.61 -22.26
N ILE A 32 -33.63 -6.93 -22.18
CA ILE A 32 -32.75 -7.82 -21.41
C ILE A 32 -31.95 -8.69 -22.38
N ILE A 33 -30.63 -8.67 -22.23
CA ILE A 33 -29.69 -9.43 -23.06
C ILE A 33 -28.85 -10.33 -22.15
N GLY A 34 -28.84 -11.63 -22.43
CA GLY A 34 -28.10 -12.58 -21.63
C GLY A 34 -28.03 -13.96 -22.25
N TYR A 35 -27.18 -14.81 -21.69
CA TYR A 35 -27.17 -16.23 -22.04
C TYR A 35 -28.49 -16.89 -21.57
N LYS A 36 -29.03 -17.84 -22.35
CA LYS A 36 -30.32 -18.50 -22.09
C LYS A 36 -30.49 -18.97 -20.63
N THR A 37 -29.51 -19.68 -20.08
CA THR A 37 -29.57 -20.16 -18.69
C THR A 37 -29.62 -19.02 -17.66
N TYR A 38 -29.05 -17.85 -17.96
CA TYR A 38 -29.10 -16.68 -17.07
C TYR A 38 -30.46 -16.00 -17.13
N VAL A 39 -31.03 -15.89 -18.33
CA VAL A 39 -32.38 -15.36 -18.54
C VAL A 39 -33.41 -16.20 -17.78
N GLU A 40 -33.28 -17.53 -17.80
CA GLU A 40 -34.15 -18.45 -17.05
C GLU A 40 -34.08 -18.20 -15.52
N LEU A 41 -32.91 -17.88 -14.97
CA LEU A 41 -32.73 -17.63 -13.53
C LEU A 41 -33.37 -16.33 -13.04
N VAL A 42 -33.58 -15.36 -13.92
CA VAL A 42 -34.20 -14.07 -13.60
C VAL A 42 -35.57 -13.91 -14.24
N SER A 43 -36.18 -15.01 -14.69
CA SER A 43 -37.44 -15.05 -15.43
C SER A 43 -38.57 -14.27 -14.74
N ASP A 44 -38.65 -14.35 -13.42
CA ASP A 44 -39.66 -13.64 -12.61
C ASP A 44 -39.54 -12.10 -12.71
N LEU A 45 -38.33 -11.57 -12.96
CA LEU A 45 -38.06 -10.13 -13.03
C LEU A 45 -38.21 -9.53 -14.43
N ILE A 46 -38.36 -10.37 -15.46
CA ILE A 46 -38.25 -9.96 -16.87
C ILE A 46 -39.55 -10.16 -17.67
N THR A 47 -40.64 -10.47 -16.98
CA THR A 47 -41.96 -10.65 -17.60
C THR A 47 -42.38 -9.39 -18.37
N GLY A 48 -42.77 -9.56 -19.64
CA GLY A 48 -43.22 -8.46 -20.51
C GLY A 48 -42.12 -7.58 -21.11
N LYS A 49 -40.84 -7.90 -20.86
CA LYS A 49 -39.69 -7.17 -21.44
C LYS A 49 -39.22 -7.80 -22.76
N GLN A 50 -38.52 -7.03 -23.58
CA GLN A 50 -37.92 -7.58 -24.80
C GLN A 50 -36.68 -8.40 -24.45
N LEU A 51 -36.65 -9.68 -24.84
CA LEU A 51 -35.57 -10.62 -24.52
C LEU A 51 -34.70 -10.91 -25.74
N ILE A 52 -33.39 -10.80 -25.58
CA ILE A 52 -32.39 -11.23 -26.58
C ILE A 52 -31.50 -12.26 -25.90
N SER A 53 -31.84 -13.54 -26.11
CA SER A 53 -31.06 -14.66 -25.60
C SER A 53 -30.28 -15.33 -26.71
N THR A 54 -28.96 -15.42 -26.57
CA THR A 54 -28.07 -16.11 -27.53
C THR A 54 -27.37 -17.31 -26.88
N GLY A 55 -26.71 -18.14 -27.70
CA GLY A 55 -25.95 -19.32 -27.27
C GLY A 55 -24.63 -18.97 -26.58
N MET A 56 -23.95 -19.94 -25.97
CA MET A 56 -22.76 -19.69 -25.13
C MET A 56 -21.60 -19.01 -25.89
N THR A 57 -21.37 -19.34 -27.16
CA THR A 57 -20.25 -18.84 -27.99
C THR A 57 -20.51 -17.49 -28.69
N GLU A 58 -21.59 -16.81 -28.31
CA GLU A 58 -22.08 -15.61 -28.99
C GLU A 58 -21.93 -14.36 -28.11
N GLU A 59 -20.82 -14.28 -27.37
CA GLU A 59 -20.53 -13.15 -26.46
C GLU A 59 -20.41 -11.83 -27.23
N VAL A 60 -19.68 -11.82 -28.36
CA VAL A 60 -19.49 -10.61 -29.18
C VAL A 60 -20.81 -10.10 -29.73
N SER A 61 -21.67 -10.99 -30.24
CA SER A 61 -22.97 -10.58 -30.77
C SER A 61 -23.89 -10.04 -29.67
N ARG A 62 -23.85 -10.58 -28.44
CA ARG A 62 -24.56 -9.99 -27.29
C ARG A 62 -24.12 -8.56 -27.02
N ALA A 63 -22.82 -8.32 -26.97
CA ALA A 63 -22.27 -7.00 -26.72
C ALA A 63 -22.66 -6.01 -27.85
N GLN A 64 -22.54 -6.43 -29.11
CA GLN A 64 -22.94 -5.63 -30.27
C GLN A 64 -24.44 -5.30 -30.27
N GLU A 65 -25.30 -6.27 -29.99
CA GLU A 65 -26.74 -6.03 -29.90
C GLU A 65 -27.08 -5.09 -28.74
N ALA A 66 -26.42 -5.24 -27.58
CA ALA A 66 -26.63 -4.35 -26.44
C ALA A 66 -26.37 -2.90 -26.82
N VAL A 67 -25.21 -2.64 -27.44
CA VAL A 67 -24.83 -1.29 -27.89
C VAL A 67 -25.83 -0.76 -28.91
N LYS A 68 -26.26 -1.56 -29.91
CA LYS A 68 -27.26 -1.13 -30.91
C LYS A 68 -28.59 -0.73 -30.28
N TRP A 69 -29.08 -1.48 -29.29
CA TRP A 69 -30.35 -1.16 -28.61
C TRP A 69 -30.24 0.10 -27.76
N ALA A 70 -29.11 0.30 -27.08
CA ALA A 70 -28.87 1.51 -26.32
C ALA A 70 -28.68 2.75 -27.22
N GLU A 71 -28.04 2.61 -28.38
CA GLU A 71 -27.94 3.65 -29.42
C GLU A 71 -29.33 4.07 -29.93
N ARG A 72 -30.30 3.15 -29.95
CA ARG A 72 -31.72 3.44 -30.28
C ARG A 72 -32.49 4.10 -29.13
N GLY A 73 -31.83 4.48 -28.05
CA GLY A 73 -32.43 5.20 -26.92
C GLY A 73 -33.08 4.30 -25.87
N LYS A 74 -32.88 2.98 -25.91
CA LYS A 74 -33.43 2.05 -24.90
C LYS A 74 -32.53 1.93 -23.67
N LYS A 75 -33.14 1.57 -22.53
CA LYS A 75 -32.43 1.03 -21.37
C LYS A 75 -32.21 -0.46 -21.55
N VAL A 76 -30.96 -0.88 -21.59
CA VAL A 76 -30.58 -2.26 -21.91
C VAL A 76 -29.84 -2.87 -20.72
N ALA A 77 -30.37 -3.96 -20.17
CA ALA A 77 -29.66 -4.78 -19.18
C ALA A 77 -28.89 -5.90 -19.88
N VAL A 78 -27.57 -5.90 -19.74
CA VAL A 78 -26.68 -7.00 -20.11
C VAL A 78 -26.39 -7.81 -18.86
N ILE A 79 -27.05 -8.96 -18.69
CA ILE A 79 -26.99 -9.75 -17.45
C ILE A 79 -25.86 -10.79 -17.47
N SER A 80 -25.11 -10.87 -16.37
CA SER A 80 -24.05 -11.83 -16.12
C SER A 80 -24.25 -12.51 -14.77
N SER A 81 -24.06 -13.83 -14.71
CA SER A 81 -24.01 -14.55 -13.43
C SER A 81 -22.77 -14.14 -12.65
N GLY A 82 -22.89 -14.07 -11.32
CA GLY A 82 -21.82 -13.59 -10.46
C GLY A 82 -21.65 -12.08 -10.59
N ASP A 83 -20.41 -11.65 -10.84
CA ASP A 83 -20.08 -10.25 -11.12
C ASP A 83 -19.81 -10.06 -12.61
N ALA A 84 -20.28 -8.95 -13.19
CA ALA A 84 -20.11 -8.69 -14.62
C ALA A 84 -18.65 -8.42 -15.05
N GLY A 85 -17.80 -8.01 -14.11
CA GLY A 85 -16.38 -7.78 -14.32
C GLY A 85 -15.50 -9.03 -14.15
N VAL A 86 -16.02 -10.10 -13.55
CA VAL A 86 -15.27 -11.34 -13.30
C VAL A 86 -15.65 -12.40 -14.33
N TYR A 87 -14.86 -12.49 -15.42
CA TYR A 87 -15.11 -13.39 -16.55
C TYR A 87 -16.53 -13.23 -17.16
N GLY A 88 -17.09 -12.01 -17.07
CA GLY A 88 -18.42 -11.64 -17.54
C GLY A 88 -18.40 -10.68 -18.72
N MET A 89 -19.53 -10.02 -18.97
CA MET A 89 -19.73 -9.20 -20.17
C MET A 89 -19.13 -7.79 -20.11
N ALA A 90 -18.72 -7.28 -18.95
CA ALA A 90 -18.33 -5.87 -18.81
C ALA A 90 -17.15 -5.48 -19.71
N GLY A 91 -16.07 -6.27 -19.68
CA GLY A 91 -14.88 -6.02 -20.52
C GLY A 91 -15.23 -6.00 -22.01
N LEU A 92 -15.95 -7.01 -22.48
CA LEU A 92 -16.33 -7.13 -23.89
C LEU A 92 -17.26 -6.01 -24.36
N VAL A 93 -18.21 -5.56 -23.51
CA VAL A 93 -19.06 -4.42 -23.85
C VAL A 93 -18.23 -3.14 -24.01
N TYR A 94 -17.24 -2.91 -23.14
CA TYR A 94 -16.31 -1.80 -23.30
C TYR A 94 -15.46 -1.92 -24.57
N GLU A 95 -14.95 -3.10 -24.90
CA GLU A 95 -14.19 -3.32 -26.15
C GLU A 95 -15.02 -2.95 -27.38
N VAL A 96 -16.28 -3.41 -27.46
CA VAL A 96 -17.19 -3.08 -28.57
C VAL A 96 -17.53 -1.58 -28.62
N LEU A 97 -17.68 -0.93 -27.46
CA LEU A 97 -17.90 0.51 -27.38
C LEU A 97 -16.68 1.30 -27.88
N ILE A 98 -15.48 0.89 -27.48
CA ILE A 98 -14.21 1.51 -27.90
C ILE A 98 -14.04 1.38 -29.42
N GLU A 99 -14.29 0.21 -30.01
CA GLU A 99 -14.24 0.01 -31.46
C GLU A 99 -15.21 0.93 -32.22
N LYS A 100 -16.34 1.29 -31.60
CA LYS A 100 -17.33 2.22 -32.13
C LYS A 100 -17.03 3.70 -31.86
N GLY A 101 -15.88 4.01 -31.26
CA GLY A 101 -15.47 5.39 -30.94
C GLY A 101 -16.22 6.02 -29.77
N TRP A 102 -16.78 5.21 -28.86
CA TRP A 102 -17.48 5.70 -27.67
C TRP A 102 -16.53 6.46 -26.73
N THR A 103 -17.01 7.59 -26.18
CA THR A 103 -16.40 8.26 -25.02
C THR A 103 -17.43 8.44 -23.93
N LYS A 104 -16.97 8.61 -22.68
CA LYS A 104 -17.85 8.79 -21.52
C LYS A 104 -18.72 10.05 -21.62
N GLU A 105 -18.22 11.10 -22.26
CA GLU A 105 -18.88 12.40 -22.37
C GLU A 105 -19.93 12.45 -23.48
N SER A 106 -19.62 11.83 -24.63
CA SER A 106 -20.42 11.95 -25.84
C SER A 106 -21.35 10.75 -26.10
N GLY A 107 -20.94 9.57 -25.63
CA GLY A 107 -21.61 8.30 -25.88
C GLY A 107 -22.87 8.04 -25.06
N ILE A 108 -23.35 6.80 -25.14
CA ILE A 108 -24.43 6.27 -24.30
C ILE A 108 -23.95 6.12 -22.86
N GLU A 109 -24.85 6.27 -21.90
CA GLU A 109 -24.54 6.06 -20.49
C GLU A 109 -24.26 4.58 -20.23
N VAL A 110 -23.18 4.26 -19.51
CA VAL A 110 -22.79 2.89 -19.17
C VAL A 110 -22.62 2.80 -17.66
N GLU A 111 -23.32 1.85 -17.05
CA GLU A 111 -23.25 1.57 -15.62
C GLU A 111 -22.95 0.08 -15.41
N VAL A 112 -21.88 -0.23 -14.68
CA VAL A 112 -21.57 -1.59 -14.25
C VAL A 112 -22.13 -1.77 -12.85
N ILE A 113 -23.06 -2.71 -12.70
CA ILE A 113 -23.73 -3.02 -11.43
C ILE A 113 -23.10 -4.28 -10.84
N PRO A 114 -22.54 -4.21 -9.62
CA PRO A 114 -21.80 -5.33 -9.04
C PRO A 114 -22.71 -6.46 -8.57
N GLY A 115 -22.18 -7.67 -8.63
CA GLY A 115 -22.83 -8.89 -8.14
C GLY A 115 -21.89 -9.74 -7.29
N ILE A 116 -22.46 -10.63 -6.47
CA ILE A 116 -21.65 -11.54 -5.65
C ILE A 116 -21.03 -12.61 -6.56
N SER A 117 -19.72 -12.53 -6.77
CA SER A 117 -19.00 -13.47 -7.63
C SER A 117 -18.97 -14.90 -7.07
N ALA A 118 -18.62 -15.87 -7.91
CA ALA A 118 -18.68 -17.29 -7.56
C ALA A 118 -17.72 -17.65 -6.42
N ILE A 119 -16.56 -17.00 -6.33
CA ILE A 119 -15.59 -17.18 -5.24
C ILE A 119 -16.23 -16.90 -3.87
N ASN A 120 -16.95 -15.78 -3.72
CA ASN A 120 -17.59 -15.42 -2.46
C ASN A 120 -18.82 -16.29 -2.20
N SER A 121 -19.63 -16.53 -3.24
CA SER A 121 -20.85 -17.36 -3.13
C SER A 121 -20.54 -18.80 -2.75
N CYS A 122 -19.44 -19.36 -3.27
CA CYS A 122 -19.04 -20.72 -2.93
C CYS A 122 -18.32 -20.76 -1.59
N ALA A 123 -17.52 -19.75 -1.26
CA ALA A 123 -16.84 -19.67 0.03
C ALA A 123 -17.83 -19.63 1.20
N SER A 124 -18.94 -18.88 1.10
CA SER A 124 -19.96 -18.81 2.15
C SER A 124 -20.68 -20.15 2.40
N LEU A 125 -20.67 -21.06 1.43
CA LEU A 125 -21.21 -22.42 1.55
C LEU A 125 -20.19 -23.43 2.10
N LEU A 126 -18.91 -23.06 2.14
CA LEU A 126 -17.81 -23.92 2.61
C LEU A 126 -17.33 -23.54 4.02
N GLY A 127 -17.59 -22.32 4.47
CA GLY A 127 -17.09 -21.77 5.74
C GLY A 127 -16.37 -20.44 5.52
N ALA A 128 -15.06 -20.41 5.74
CA ALA A 128 -14.23 -19.21 5.56
C ALA A 128 -12.94 -19.49 4.76
N PRO A 129 -13.00 -20.11 3.57
CA PRO A 129 -11.80 -20.51 2.84
C PRO A 129 -11.03 -19.33 2.21
N VAL A 130 -11.63 -18.14 2.05
CA VAL A 130 -11.03 -16.98 1.35
C VAL A 130 -10.71 -15.80 2.30
N MET A 131 -10.41 -16.09 3.56
CA MET A 131 -10.11 -15.08 4.59
C MET A 131 -8.70 -14.47 4.46
N HIS A 132 -7.78 -15.19 3.82
CA HIS A 132 -6.43 -14.73 3.49
C HIS A 132 -6.34 -14.40 2.00
N ASP A 133 -5.19 -13.89 1.57
CA ASP A 133 -4.88 -13.58 0.18
C ASP A 133 -5.33 -14.71 -0.77
N ALA A 134 -6.18 -14.35 -1.73
CA ALA A 134 -6.80 -15.27 -2.67
C ALA A 134 -6.70 -14.74 -4.10
N CYS A 135 -6.71 -15.65 -5.08
CA CYS A 135 -6.79 -15.30 -6.49
C CYS A 135 -7.84 -16.14 -7.21
N THR A 136 -8.35 -15.59 -8.32
CA THR A 136 -9.26 -16.29 -9.23
C THR A 136 -8.53 -16.63 -10.53
N ILE A 137 -8.63 -17.87 -10.99
CA ILE A 137 -8.03 -18.30 -12.25
C ILE A 137 -9.08 -19.05 -13.07
N SER A 138 -9.35 -18.59 -14.29
CA SER A 138 -10.15 -19.36 -15.24
C SER A 138 -9.30 -20.42 -15.92
N LEU A 139 -9.81 -21.65 -16.00
CA LEU A 139 -9.22 -22.75 -16.78
C LEU A 139 -9.74 -22.81 -18.22
N SER A 140 -10.38 -21.75 -18.70
CA SER A 140 -10.79 -21.62 -20.11
C SER A 140 -9.62 -21.15 -20.95
N ASP A 141 -9.18 -21.99 -21.87
CA ASP A 141 -8.11 -21.71 -22.83
C ASP A 141 -8.63 -21.22 -24.20
N HIS A 142 -9.93 -20.90 -24.29
CA HIS A 142 -10.55 -20.46 -25.55
C HIS A 142 -9.97 -19.15 -26.09
N LEU A 143 -9.70 -18.18 -25.21
CA LEU A 143 -9.13 -16.87 -25.56
C LEU A 143 -7.79 -16.63 -24.85
N THR A 144 -7.24 -17.63 -24.16
CA THR A 144 -6.01 -17.48 -23.37
C THR A 144 -5.16 -18.75 -23.56
N PRO A 145 -3.91 -18.63 -24.04
CA PRO A 145 -3.04 -19.78 -24.21
C PRO A 145 -2.86 -20.55 -22.90
N TRP A 146 -2.93 -21.89 -22.96
CA TRP A 146 -2.77 -22.74 -21.78
C TRP A 146 -1.46 -22.46 -21.02
N SER A 147 -0.34 -22.23 -21.72
CA SER A 147 0.95 -21.92 -21.11
C SER A 147 0.92 -20.69 -20.18
N LEU A 148 0.09 -19.69 -20.49
CA LEU A 148 -0.10 -18.53 -19.63
C LEU A 148 -0.96 -18.87 -18.40
N ILE A 149 -1.99 -19.70 -18.56
CA ILE A 149 -2.81 -20.18 -17.45
C ILE A 149 -1.96 -21.02 -16.49
N GLU A 150 -1.13 -21.91 -17.04
CA GLU A 150 -0.16 -22.73 -16.31
C GLU A 150 0.76 -21.86 -15.44
N LYS A 151 1.34 -20.81 -16.04
CA LYS A 151 2.18 -19.83 -15.34
C LYS A 151 1.43 -19.13 -14.20
N ARG A 152 0.14 -18.81 -14.38
CA ARG A 152 -0.68 -18.18 -13.33
C ARG A 152 -0.93 -19.14 -12.16
N ILE A 153 -1.22 -20.41 -12.46
CA ILE A 153 -1.41 -21.44 -11.43
C ILE A 153 -0.10 -21.65 -10.65
N GLU A 154 1.04 -21.78 -11.36
CA GLU A 154 2.36 -21.92 -10.76
C GLU A 154 2.66 -20.76 -9.80
N ALA A 155 2.47 -19.52 -10.26
CA ALA A 155 2.75 -18.32 -9.47
C ALA A 155 1.84 -18.23 -8.23
N ALA A 156 0.55 -18.51 -8.38
CA ALA A 156 -0.39 -18.53 -7.26
C ALA A 156 -0.07 -19.64 -6.26
N ALA A 157 0.40 -20.80 -6.75
CA ALA A 157 0.84 -21.92 -5.92
C ALA A 157 2.09 -21.55 -5.13
N ALA A 158 3.13 -21.04 -5.80
CA ALA A 158 4.41 -20.64 -5.21
C ALA A 158 4.25 -19.52 -4.18
N ALA A 159 3.33 -18.58 -4.41
CA ALA A 159 3.03 -17.49 -3.48
C ALA A 159 1.99 -17.87 -2.41
N ASN A 160 1.60 -19.15 -2.31
CA ASN A 160 0.71 -19.68 -1.27
C ASN A 160 -0.67 -18.99 -1.17
N PHE A 161 -1.23 -18.54 -2.30
CA PHE A 161 -2.58 -17.96 -2.34
C PHE A 161 -3.66 -19.02 -2.12
N VAL A 162 -4.81 -18.67 -1.56
CA VAL A 162 -6.03 -19.46 -1.81
C VAL A 162 -6.43 -19.31 -3.28
N ILE A 163 -6.80 -20.40 -3.96
CA ILE A 163 -7.08 -20.36 -5.40
C ILE A 163 -8.53 -20.76 -5.67
N ALA A 164 -9.29 -19.88 -6.30
CA ALA A 164 -10.61 -20.20 -6.84
C ALA A 164 -10.52 -20.42 -8.35
N LEU A 165 -10.72 -21.67 -8.79
CA LEU A 165 -10.73 -22.02 -10.21
C LEU A 165 -12.13 -21.82 -10.80
N TYR A 166 -12.19 -21.00 -11.85
CA TYR A 166 -13.36 -20.75 -12.66
C TYR A 166 -13.32 -21.58 -13.93
N ASN A 167 -14.51 -21.88 -14.46
CA ASN A 167 -14.68 -22.66 -15.67
C ASN A 167 -13.86 -23.97 -15.65
N PRO A 168 -13.82 -24.75 -14.56
CA PRO A 168 -12.76 -25.72 -14.32
C PRO A 168 -12.77 -26.89 -15.31
N LYS A 169 -13.95 -27.29 -15.79
CA LYS A 169 -14.11 -28.38 -16.75
C LYS A 169 -15.32 -28.11 -17.66
N SER A 170 -15.26 -28.57 -18.90
CA SER A 170 -16.39 -28.61 -19.83
C SER A 170 -16.37 -29.91 -20.64
N GLY A 171 -17.37 -30.14 -21.50
CA GLY A 171 -17.38 -31.32 -22.37
C GLY A 171 -16.16 -31.42 -23.31
N ARG A 172 -15.56 -30.27 -23.70
CA ARG A 172 -14.35 -30.22 -24.53
C ARG A 172 -13.06 -30.04 -23.72
N ARG A 173 -13.13 -29.35 -22.58
CA ARG A 173 -12.00 -29.03 -21.69
C ARG A 173 -12.01 -29.98 -20.50
N THR A 174 -11.34 -31.12 -20.64
CA THR A 174 -11.35 -32.20 -19.62
C THR A 174 -10.01 -32.38 -18.92
N ARG A 175 -8.90 -31.90 -19.50
CA ARG A 175 -7.53 -32.12 -19.01
C ARG A 175 -7.02 -31.01 -18.09
N GLN A 176 -7.49 -29.78 -18.28
CA GLN A 176 -6.99 -28.56 -17.63
C GLN A 176 -7.08 -28.65 -16.10
N ILE A 177 -8.16 -29.21 -15.55
CA ILE A 177 -8.31 -29.39 -14.11
C ILE A 177 -7.30 -30.40 -13.53
N ALA A 178 -6.95 -31.45 -14.29
CA ALA A 178 -5.96 -32.43 -13.87
C ALA A 178 -4.54 -31.87 -13.94
N GLU A 179 -4.22 -31.09 -14.97
CA GLU A 179 -2.95 -30.38 -15.04
C GLU A 179 -2.82 -29.32 -13.93
N ALA A 180 -3.89 -28.58 -13.64
CA ALA A 180 -3.92 -27.65 -12.51
C ALA A 180 -3.62 -28.35 -11.18
N GLN A 181 -4.25 -29.51 -10.92
CA GLN A 181 -3.96 -30.33 -9.74
C GLN A 181 -2.49 -30.77 -9.71
N ARG A 182 -1.97 -31.30 -10.82
CA ARG A 182 -0.55 -31.74 -10.94
C ARG A 182 0.43 -30.61 -10.64
N ILE A 183 0.14 -29.40 -11.12
CA ILE A 183 0.93 -28.21 -10.83
C ILE A 183 0.92 -27.92 -9.34
N LEU A 184 -0.27 -27.87 -8.74
CA LEU A 184 -0.46 -27.50 -7.34
C LEU A 184 0.19 -28.50 -6.37
N LEU A 185 0.17 -29.80 -6.69
CA LEU A 185 0.82 -30.86 -5.91
C LEU A 185 2.34 -30.70 -5.81
N ARG A 186 2.98 -29.90 -6.68
CA ARG A 186 4.41 -29.57 -6.55
C ARG A 186 4.69 -28.56 -5.43
N TYR A 187 3.68 -27.82 -4.97
CA TYR A 187 3.82 -26.72 -4.01
C TYR A 187 3.03 -26.94 -2.72
N ARG A 188 2.06 -27.86 -2.72
CA ARG A 188 1.11 -28.07 -1.62
C ARG A 188 1.06 -29.54 -1.23
N SER A 189 0.72 -29.78 0.03
CA SER A 189 0.44 -31.14 0.52
C SER A 189 -0.74 -31.74 -0.26
N PRO A 190 -0.72 -33.05 -0.58
CA PRO A 190 -1.87 -33.73 -1.17
C PRO A 190 -3.15 -33.62 -0.30
N GLN A 191 -2.99 -33.48 1.02
CA GLN A 191 -4.08 -33.32 1.99
C GLN A 191 -4.61 -31.87 2.09
N THR A 192 -4.13 -30.95 1.26
CA THR A 192 -4.60 -29.56 1.27
C THR A 192 -6.10 -29.51 0.99
N PRO A 193 -6.92 -28.87 1.85
CA PRO A 193 -8.36 -28.84 1.66
C PRO A 193 -8.81 -28.23 0.33
N VAL A 194 -9.80 -28.86 -0.30
CA VAL A 194 -10.44 -28.42 -1.55
C VAL A 194 -11.96 -28.45 -1.38
N GLY A 195 -12.62 -27.34 -1.69
CA GLY A 195 -14.07 -27.25 -1.79
C GLY A 195 -14.53 -27.26 -3.25
N LEU A 196 -15.44 -28.15 -3.60
CA LEU A 196 -16.12 -28.21 -4.90
C LEU A 196 -17.57 -27.80 -4.70
N VAL A 197 -17.95 -26.65 -5.26
CA VAL A 197 -19.32 -26.14 -5.13
C VAL A 197 -19.95 -26.04 -6.51
N LYS A 198 -20.95 -26.88 -6.75
CA LYS A 198 -21.73 -26.91 -8.00
C LYS A 198 -23.03 -26.15 -7.79
N SER A 199 -23.35 -25.25 -8.71
CA SER A 199 -24.63 -24.52 -8.74
C SER A 199 -24.99 -23.83 -7.42
N ALA A 200 -24.03 -23.12 -6.81
CA ALA A 200 -24.23 -22.37 -5.55
C ALA A 200 -25.52 -21.54 -5.58
N TYR A 201 -26.34 -21.68 -4.53
CA TYR A 201 -27.64 -21.02 -4.35
C TYR A 201 -28.65 -21.25 -5.48
N ARG A 202 -28.58 -22.41 -6.16
CA ARG A 202 -29.57 -22.83 -7.17
C ARG A 202 -30.13 -24.21 -6.83
N LYS A 203 -31.20 -24.62 -7.53
CA LYS A 203 -31.92 -25.89 -7.29
C LYS A 203 -31.05 -27.15 -7.26
N ARG A 204 -29.94 -27.19 -8.00
CA ARG A 204 -29.00 -28.34 -8.06
C ARG A 204 -27.70 -28.09 -7.30
N GLN A 205 -27.78 -27.33 -6.20
CA GLN A 205 -26.62 -27.07 -5.35
C GLN A 205 -26.04 -28.38 -4.82
N GLN A 206 -24.72 -28.53 -4.95
CA GLN A 206 -23.98 -29.64 -4.36
C GLN A 206 -22.65 -29.10 -3.84
N ILE A 207 -22.31 -29.49 -2.62
CA ILE A 207 -21.09 -29.08 -1.93
C ILE A 207 -20.32 -30.34 -1.59
N VAL A 208 -19.05 -30.38 -1.96
CA VAL A 208 -18.12 -31.44 -1.59
C VAL A 208 -16.90 -30.78 -1.00
N ILE A 209 -16.48 -31.24 0.17
CA ILE A 209 -15.19 -30.90 0.77
C ILE A 209 -14.34 -32.16 0.72
N THR A 210 -13.17 -32.02 0.13
CA THR A 210 -12.20 -33.08 -0.16
C THR A 210 -10.79 -32.49 -0.01
N ASP A 211 -9.78 -33.14 -0.56
CA ASP A 211 -8.41 -32.65 -0.59
C ASP A 211 -7.85 -32.58 -2.01
N LEU A 212 -6.63 -32.06 -2.12
CA LEU A 212 -5.98 -31.82 -3.40
C LEU A 212 -5.66 -33.12 -4.15
N GLU A 213 -5.46 -34.25 -3.46
CA GLU A 213 -5.22 -35.56 -4.05
C GLU A 213 -6.50 -36.14 -4.67
N HIS A 214 -7.60 -36.12 -3.91
CA HIS A 214 -8.85 -36.80 -4.26
C HIS A 214 -9.85 -35.91 -5.00
N MET A 215 -9.56 -34.61 -5.21
CA MET A 215 -10.51 -33.68 -5.85
C MET A 215 -11.03 -34.12 -7.23
N LEU A 216 -10.25 -34.91 -7.98
CA LEU A 216 -10.65 -35.41 -9.31
C LEU A 216 -11.57 -36.63 -9.28
N GLU A 217 -11.74 -37.26 -8.12
CA GLU A 217 -12.66 -38.39 -7.93
C GLU A 217 -14.13 -37.94 -7.87
N HIS A 218 -14.35 -36.63 -7.72
CA HIS A 218 -15.67 -36.02 -7.63
C HIS A 218 -16.10 -35.37 -8.96
N GLU A 219 -17.40 -35.16 -9.11
CA GLU A 219 -17.95 -34.52 -10.30
C GLU A 219 -17.58 -33.02 -10.37
N ILE A 220 -16.71 -32.66 -11.31
CA ILE A 220 -16.38 -31.27 -11.63
C ILE A 220 -16.93 -30.94 -13.02
N GLY A 221 -17.83 -29.94 -13.10
CA GLY A 221 -18.42 -29.49 -14.35
C GLY A 221 -18.30 -27.99 -14.58
N MET A 222 -18.98 -27.49 -15.61
CA MET A 222 -18.96 -26.06 -15.96
C MET A 222 -19.61 -25.16 -14.90
N LEU A 223 -20.56 -25.71 -14.13
CA LEU A 223 -21.25 -25.01 -13.05
C LEU A 223 -20.58 -25.22 -11.68
N THR A 224 -19.38 -25.79 -11.66
CA THR A 224 -18.60 -26.02 -10.44
C THR A 224 -17.55 -24.91 -10.30
N THR A 225 -17.42 -24.36 -9.10
CA THR A 225 -16.24 -23.59 -8.68
C THR A 225 -15.43 -24.45 -7.73
N VAL A 226 -14.12 -24.49 -7.95
CA VAL A 226 -13.17 -25.23 -7.10
C VAL A 226 -12.41 -24.20 -6.26
N ILE A 227 -12.45 -24.33 -4.94
CA ILE A 227 -11.66 -23.51 -4.02
C ILE A 227 -10.59 -24.40 -3.39
N ILE A 228 -9.32 -24.10 -3.65
CA ILE A 228 -8.17 -24.82 -3.11
C ILE A 228 -7.54 -23.96 -2.02
N GLY A 229 -7.51 -24.50 -0.80
CA GLY A 229 -6.91 -23.87 0.36
C GLY A 229 -5.41 -23.66 0.20
N ASN A 230 -4.86 -22.71 0.94
CA ASN A 230 -3.40 -22.56 1.07
C ASN A 230 -2.84 -23.50 2.15
N SER A 231 -1.53 -23.43 2.42
CA SER A 231 -0.86 -24.28 3.41
C SER A 231 -1.38 -24.18 4.85
N SER A 232 -2.11 -23.11 5.19
CA SER A 232 -2.71 -22.91 6.51
C SER A 232 -4.19 -23.30 6.58
N THR A 233 -4.79 -23.68 5.46
CA THR A 233 -6.20 -24.02 5.40
C THR A 233 -6.44 -25.39 6.02
N PHE A 234 -7.47 -25.51 6.84
CA PHE A 234 -7.86 -26.78 7.47
C PHE A 234 -9.37 -26.98 7.40
N ILE A 235 -9.81 -28.20 7.72
CA ILE A 235 -11.22 -28.58 7.84
C ILE A 235 -11.54 -28.80 9.31
N HIS A 236 -12.63 -28.22 9.80
CA HIS A 236 -13.15 -28.47 11.14
C HIS A 236 -14.67 -28.59 11.10
N ASP A 237 -15.20 -29.72 11.54
CA ASP A 237 -16.64 -30.00 11.56
C ASP A 237 -17.35 -29.72 10.21
N GLY A 238 -16.73 -30.13 9.11
CA GLY A 238 -17.26 -29.88 7.77
C GLY A 238 -17.13 -28.43 7.28
N PHE A 239 -16.48 -27.55 8.03
CA PHE A 239 -16.13 -26.20 7.57
C PHE A 239 -14.69 -26.12 7.09
N MET A 240 -14.50 -25.59 5.89
CA MET A 240 -13.19 -25.24 5.33
C MET A 240 -12.81 -23.82 5.80
N ILE A 241 -11.70 -23.71 6.52
CA ILE A 241 -11.29 -22.48 7.21
C ILE A 241 -9.86 -22.15 6.82
N THR A 242 -9.67 -20.93 6.31
CA THR A 242 -8.34 -20.34 6.14
C THR A 242 -8.15 -19.32 7.25
N PRO A 243 -7.19 -19.50 8.17
CA PRO A 243 -6.92 -18.52 9.22
C PRO A 243 -6.54 -17.15 8.65
N ARG A 244 -7.08 -16.08 9.24
CA ARG A 244 -6.53 -14.72 9.02
C ARG A 244 -5.15 -14.53 9.64
N GLY A 245 -4.79 -15.37 10.61
CA GLY A 245 -3.58 -15.24 11.43
C GLY A 245 -3.83 -14.71 12.84
N TYR A 246 -5.09 -14.53 13.28
CA TYR A 246 -5.41 -14.01 14.62
C TYR A 246 -4.79 -14.79 15.78
N GLN A 247 -4.69 -16.12 15.69
CA GLN A 247 -4.05 -16.96 16.72
C GLN A 247 -2.56 -16.63 16.93
N ARG A 248 -1.92 -15.98 15.96
CA ARG A 248 -0.55 -15.46 16.12
C ARG A 248 -0.50 -14.25 17.06
N LYS A 249 -1.64 -13.59 17.30
CA LYS A 249 -1.79 -12.40 18.16
C LYS A 249 -2.56 -12.65 19.44
N TYR A 250 -3.67 -13.38 19.34
CA TYR A 250 -4.71 -13.45 20.35
C TYR A 250 -4.87 -14.87 20.87
N THR A 251 -5.16 -14.99 22.16
CA THR A 251 -5.69 -16.24 22.71
C THR A 251 -7.20 -16.20 22.53
N LEU A 252 -7.72 -16.91 21.54
CA LEU A 252 -9.13 -16.78 21.12
C LEU A 252 -10.15 -17.14 22.22
N SER A 253 -9.72 -17.86 23.26
CA SER A 253 -10.55 -18.23 24.42
C SER A 253 -10.52 -17.22 25.57
N ALA A 254 -9.70 -16.15 25.50
CA ALA A 254 -9.60 -15.13 26.54
C ALA A 254 -10.56 -13.96 26.27
N LEU A 255 -11.31 -13.55 27.30
CA LEU A 255 -12.26 -12.42 27.24
C LEU A 255 -11.55 -11.06 27.12
N GLU A 256 -10.45 -10.89 27.85
CA GLU A 256 -9.61 -9.70 27.78
C GLU A 256 -8.36 -9.99 26.95
N GLN A 257 -8.09 -9.12 25.99
CA GLN A 257 -6.88 -9.18 25.15
C GLN A 257 -6.01 -7.98 25.54
N PRO A 258 -5.07 -8.13 26.50
CA PRO A 258 -4.29 -7.02 27.05
C PRO A 258 -3.18 -6.61 26.07
N LEU A 259 -3.57 -6.08 24.91
CA LEU A 259 -2.65 -5.60 23.88
C LEU A 259 -2.84 -4.10 23.71
N LYS A 260 -1.75 -3.35 23.75
CA LYS A 260 -1.78 -1.91 23.44
C LYS A 260 -2.12 -1.73 21.94
N PRO A 261 -2.78 -0.63 21.52
CA PRO A 261 -3.20 -0.44 20.12
C PRO A 261 -2.09 -0.58 19.05
N HIS A 262 -0.82 -0.45 19.45
CA HIS A 262 0.38 -0.53 18.60
C HIS A 262 1.24 -1.79 18.83
N GLU A 263 0.82 -2.70 19.71
CA GLU A 263 1.58 -3.92 19.96
C GLU A 263 1.46 -4.88 18.76
N ARG A 264 2.59 -5.06 18.05
CA ARG A 264 2.78 -6.07 16.99
C ARG A 264 2.76 -7.48 17.58
N LEU A 265 2.73 -8.52 16.73
CA LEU A 265 2.70 -9.90 17.22
C LEU A 265 3.92 -10.19 18.11
N ARG A 266 3.82 -11.22 18.96
CA ARG A 266 5.01 -11.77 19.64
C ARG A 266 6.05 -12.13 18.58
N LYS A 267 7.33 -11.85 18.82
CA LYS A 267 8.39 -12.04 17.81
C LYS A 267 8.43 -13.47 17.27
N GLU A 268 8.14 -14.44 18.14
CA GLU A 268 8.11 -15.86 17.81
C GLU A 268 6.96 -16.23 16.84
N ALA A 269 5.94 -15.37 16.72
CA ALA A 269 4.76 -15.56 15.88
C ALA A 269 4.80 -14.75 14.56
N GLU A 270 5.85 -13.94 14.34
CA GLU A 270 6.12 -13.19 13.09
C GLU A 270 7.60 -13.25 12.65
N PRO A 271 8.20 -14.43 12.42
CA PRO A 271 9.57 -14.53 11.89
C PRO A 271 9.75 -13.87 10.50
N TRP A 272 8.65 -13.57 9.80
CA TRP A 272 8.62 -12.90 8.50
C TRP A 272 8.31 -11.40 8.56
N ALA A 273 8.08 -10.80 9.75
CA ALA A 273 7.82 -9.36 9.81
C ALA A 273 9.04 -8.61 9.27
N LEU A 274 8.85 -7.57 8.47
CA LEU A 274 9.95 -6.91 7.74
C LEU A 274 11.02 -6.28 8.65
N ASP A 275 10.69 -6.05 9.92
CA ASP A 275 11.60 -5.61 11.00
C ASP A 275 12.27 -6.76 11.78
N GLN A 276 11.76 -7.99 11.61
CA GLN A 276 12.19 -9.21 12.33
C GLN A 276 12.79 -10.28 11.44
N SER A 277 12.48 -10.29 10.14
CA SER A 277 13.33 -10.97 9.19
C SER A 277 14.69 -10.40 9.50
N GLU A 278 15.55 -11.24 10.09
CA GLU A 278 16.97 -11.00 9.99
C GLU A 278 17.13 -10.55 8.54
N ARG A 279 17.76 -9.41 8.35
CA ARG A 279 18.64 -9.35 7.20
C ARG A 279 19.56 -10.57 7.38
N ALA A 280 19.10 -11.80 7.05
CA ALA A 280 19.83 -12.73 6.23
C ALA A 280 20.30 -11.80 5.15
N ARG A 281 21.53 -11.34 5.37
CA ARG A 281 22.00 -10.09 4.79
C ARG A 281 21.71 -10.29 3.30
N ALA A 282 21.30 -9.27 2.57
CA ALA A 282 21.26 -9.42 1.11
C ALA A 282 22.56 -10.12 0.61
N ARG A 283 23.66 -9.89 1.35
CA ARG A 283 24.89 -10.67 1.42
C ARG A 283 24.80 -12.19 1.66
N ASP A 284 24.11 -12.75 2.66
CA ASP A 284 24.08 -14.21 2.91
C ASP A 284 23.30 -14.97 1.81
N ILE A 285 22.19 -14.38 1.34
CA ILE A 285 21.44 -14.91 0.19
C ILE A 285 22.27 -14.72 -1.09
N ALA A 286 22.96 -13.58 -1.23
CA ALA A 286 23.90 -13.36 -2.32
C ALA A 286 25.11 -14.30 -2.23
N GLU A 287 25.63 -14.64 -1.05
CA GLU A 287 26.76 -15.53 -0.83
C GLU A 287 26.36 -16.99 -1.10
N GLN A 288 25.14 -17.41 -0.74
CA GLN A 288 24.61 -18.72 -1.12
C GLN A 288 24.31 -18.81 -2.62
N ALA A 289 23.77 -17.75 -3.22
CA ALA A 289 23.59 -17.65 -4.67
C ALA A 289 24.96 -17.63 -5.38
N LEU A 290 25.94 -16.93 -4.82
CA LEU A 290 27.31 -16.85 -5.32
C LEU A 290 28.04 -18.16 -5.13
N GLN A 291 27.84 -18.94 -4.07
CA GLN A 291 28.42 -20.28 -3.94
C GLN A 291 27.86 -21.24 -5.02
N LYS A 292 26.58 -21.10 -5.36
CA LYS A 292 25.95 -21.84 -6.47
C LYS A 292 26.46 -21.38 -7.84
N ILE A 293 26.87 -20.12 -7.99
CA ILE A 293 27.44 -19.55 -9.23
C ILE A 293 28.97 -19.76 -9.32
N ALA A 294 29.69 -19.73 -8.20
CA ALA A 294 31.14 -19.88 -8.08
C ALA A 294 31.57 -21.35 -8.22
N ALA A 295 30.68 -22.30 -7.90
CA ALA A 295 30.84 -23.69 -8.31
C ALA A 295 30.89 -23.85 -9.85
N GLN A 296 30.47 -22.84 -10.61
CA GLN A 296 30.48 -22.86 -12.08
C GLN A 296 31.49 -21.90 -12.74
N ASN A 297 32.14 -20.97 -12.03
CA ASN A 297 33.19 -20.14 -12.65
C ASN A 297 34.21 -19.61 -11.63
N HIS A 298 35.47 -19.98 -11.85
CA HIS A 298 36.62 -19.38 -11.19
C HIS A 298 36.88 -17.98 -11.77
N GLN A 299 36.58 -16.94 -11.00
CA GLN A 299 37.34 -15.68 -11.04
C GLN A 299 37.03 -14.86 -9.78
N ALA A 300 38.09 -14.57 -9.01
CA ALA A 300 38.04 -13.72 -7.84
C ALA A 300 37.61 -12.30 -8.27
N THR A 301 36.47 -11.83 -7.76
CA THR A 301 36.01 -10.46 -7.93
C THR A 301 36.24 -9.70 -6.62
N THR A 302 37.06 -8.66 -6.70
CA THR A 302 37.27 -7.66 -5.65
C THR A 302 35.97 -6.89 -5.39
N PHE A 303 35.65 -6.66 -4.12
CA PHE A 303 34.46 -5.91 -3.69
C PHE A 303 34.49 -4.48 -4.26
N ALA A 304 33.38 -4.03 -4.84
CA ALA A 304 33.17 -2.61 -5.16
C ALA A 304 32.85 -1.82 -3.88
N PRO A 305 33.39 -0.60 -3.70
CA PRO A 305 33.13 0.22 -2.51
C PRO A 305 31.65 0.66 -2.46
N SER A 306 31.06 0.64 -1.27
CA SER A 306 29.72 1.21 -1.01
C SER A 306 29.79 2.73 -0.87
N ILE A 307 28.76 3.45 -1.30
CA ILE A 307 28.70 4.91 -1.13
C ILE A 307 28.21 5.22 0.29
N LEU A 308 29.03 5.90 1.09
CA LEU A 308 28.66 6.50 2.36
C LEU A 308 28.04 7.87 2.11
N GLU A 309 26.81 8.09 2.58
CA GLU A 309 26.18 9.41 2.62
C GLU A 309 26.23 10.00 4.04
N VAL A 310 26.78 11.20 4.18
CA VAL A 310 26.89 11.87 5.48
C VAL A 310 26.71 13.38 5.36
N ALA A 311 26.08 13.99 6.36
CA ALA A 311 25.97 15.44 6.47
C ALA A 311 27.01 15.99 7.44
N VAL A 312 27.68 17.07 7.05
CA VAL A 312 28.68 17.77 7.86
C VAL A 312 28.39 19.26 7.96
N SER A 313 28.56 19.80 9.17
CA SER A 313 28.40 21.23 9.45
C SER A 313 29.58 21.76 10.28
N PRO A 314 30.06 23.00 10.04
CA PRO A 314 31.13 23.61 10.82
C PRO A 314 30.65 24.14 12.19
N GLY A 315 29.34 24.10 12.46
CA GLY A 315 28.76 24.43 13.76
C GLY A 315 27.24 24.68 13.70
N VAL A 316 26.64 24.92 14.87
CA VAL A 316 25.19 25.21 14.98
C VAL A 316 24.86 26.66 14.62
N ALA A 317 25.69 27.59 15.10
CA ALA A 317 25.59 29.03 14.86
C ALA A 317 26.79 29.55 14.04
N ASN A 318 27.42 28.67 13.27
CA ASN A 318 28.59 28.98 12.45
C ASN A 318 28.42 28.37 11.06
N LYS A 319 28.55 29.16 10.00
CA LYS A 319 28.58 28.71 8.60
C LYS A 319 29.91 28.93 7.91
N THR A 320 30.92 29.36 8.65
CA THR A 320 32.26 29.53 8.12
C THR A 320 33.04 28.23 8.27
N PHE A 321 33.54 27.73 7.16
CA PHE A 321 34.51 26.62 7.15
C PHE A 321 35.91 27.21 7.23
N THR A 322 36.75 26.66 8.09
CA THR A 322 38.17 27.00 8.09
C THR A 322 38.85 26.40 6.85
N PRO A 323 39.97 26.97 6.37
CA PRO A 323 40.75 26.35 5.29
C PRO A 323 41.14 24.90 5.59
N LYS A 324 41.48 24.60 6.86
CA LYS A 324 41.78 23.24 7.33
C LYS A 324 40.59 22.29 7.13
N GLN A 325 39.38 22.72 7.50
CA GLN A 325 38.15 21.95 7.32
C GLN A 325 37.85 21.68 5.85
N MET A 326 38.02 22.68 4.97
CA MET A 326 37.84 22.51 3.53
C MET A 326 38.82 21.49 2.95
N MET A 327 40.10 21.57 3.31
CA MET A 327 41.12 20.61 2.86
C MET A 327 40.80 19.19 3.32
N VAL A 328 40.41 19.01 4.59
CA VAL A 328 40.06 17.69 5.13
C VAL A 328 38.82 17.11 4.43
N MET A 329 37.80 17.91 4.13
CA MET A 329 36.64 17.41 3.36
C MET A 329 37.04 16.98 1.95
N ALA A 330 37.82 17.79 1.23
CA ALA A 330 38.27 17.46 -0.11
C ALA A 330 39.12 16.18 -0.13
N GLU A 331 40.03 16.02 0.84
CA GLU A 331 40.86 14.82 0.98
C GLU A 331 40.02 13.57 1.26
N ILE A 332 39.02 13.67 2.14
CA ILE A 332 38.16 12.55 2.53
C ILE A 332 37.21 12.13 1.41
N VAL A 333 36.68 13.10 0.66
CA VAL A 333 35.74 12.83 -0.44
C VAL A 333 36.46 12.26 -1.66
N GLY A 334 37.70 12.71 -1.89
CA GLY A 334 38.51 12.27 -3.02
C GLY A 334 37.94 12.68 -4.38
N GLU A 335 38.52 12.13 -5.44
CA GLU A 335 38.16 12.45 -6.84
C GLU A 335 36.85 11.79 -7.29
N GLU A 336 36.43 10.71 -6.64
CA GLU A 336 35.25 9.92 -7.02
C GLU A 336 34.00 10.23 -6.19
N GLY A 337 34.13 11.00 -5.11
CA GLY A 337 33.02 11.41 -4.26
C GLY A 337 32.39 12.74 -4.66
N THR A 338 31.29 13.12 -3.99
CA THR A 338 30.61 14.39 -4.23
C THR A 338 30.44 15.20 -2.95
N MET A 339 30.48 16.53 -3.10
CA MET A 339 30.21 17.52 -2.05
C MET A 339 29.08 18.45 -2.50
N MET A 340 27.96 18.44 -1.78
CA MET A 340 26.80 19.27 -2.10
C MET A 340 26.46 20.20 -0.94
N TYR A 341 26.42 21.51 -1.20
CA TYR A 341 25.86 22.47 -0.25
C TYR A 341 24.32 22.44 -0.33
N THR A 342 23.67 22.14 0.79
CA THR A 342 22.22 21.93 0.82
C THR A 342 21.44 23.22 1.14
N PRO A 343 20.14 23.30 0.77
CA PRO A 343 19.26 24.39 1.22
C PRO A 343 19.14 24.50 2.75
N ASP A 344 19.52 23.44 3.46
CA ASP A 344 19.48 23.32 4.92
C ASP A 344 20.82 23.70 5.58
N HIS A 345 21.73 24.32 4.82
CA HIS A 345 22.95 24.96 5.31
C HIS A 345 23.99 23.99 5.93
N TYR A 346 24.03 22.76 5.44
CA TYR A 346 25.11 21.80 5.70
C TYR A 346 25.66 21.23 4.38
N MET A 347 26.84 20.62 4.42
CA MET A 347 27.43 19.92 3.28
C MET A 347 27.03 18.44 3.32
N LYS A 348 26.36 17.93 2.28
CA LYS A 348 26.17 16.49 2.07
C LYS A 348 27.40 15.95 1.34
N LEU A 349 28.02 14.91 1.89
CA LEU A 349 29.14 14.21 1.30
C LEU A 349 28.67 12.81 0.85
N GLU A 350 29.01 12.43 -0.36
CA GLU A 350 28.83 11.07 -0.88
C GLU A 350 30.21 10.49 -1.21
N ILE A 351 30.61 9.45 -0.49
CA ILE A 351 32.01 8.98 -0.47
C ILE A 351 32.02 7.48 -0.77
N PRO A 352 32.60 7.04 -1.91
CA PRO A 352 32.86 5.62 -2.16
C PRO A 352 33.91 5.12 -1.15
N THR A 353 33.49 4.29 -0.19
CA THR A 353 34.40 3.76 0.83
C THR A 353 34.00 2.37 1.30
N SER A 354 34.99 1.60 1.73
CA SER A 354 34.79 0.34 2.45
C SER A 354 34.91 0.49 3.97
N GLU A 355 35.31 1.68 4.45
CA GLU A 355 35.63 1.98 5.85
C GLU A 355 34.91 3.25 6.35
N PRO A 356 33.57 3.22 6.48
CA PRO A 356 32.78 4.41 6.81
C PRO A 356 33.06 4.98 8.22
N GLU A 357 33.44 4.14 9.18
CA GLU A 357 33.74 4.58 10.55
C GLU A 357 35.02 5.43 10.62
N GLU A 358 36.03 5.11 9.81
CA GLU A 358 37.26 5.91 9.74
C GLU A 358 36.98 7.29 9.13
N VAL A 359 36.14 7.34 8.09
CA VAL A 359 35.69 8.60 7.48
C VAL A 359 34.98 9.49 8.50
N ILE A 360 34.04 8.94 9.27
CA ILE A 360 33.32 9.67 10.32
C ILE A 360 34.29 10.16 11.41
N ALA A 361 35.24 9.34 11.83
CA ALA A 361 36.24 9.71 12.83
C ALA A 361 37.12 10.87 12.36
N LYS A 362 37.60 10.85 11.11
CA LYS A 362 38.39 11.93 10.51
C LYS A 362 37.59 13.24 10.45
N LEU A 363 36.33 13.20 10.01
CA LEU A 363 35.46 14.38 9.99
C LEU A 363 35.26 14.98 11.38
N ARG A 364 35.01 14.15 12.40
CA ARG A 364 34.90 14.61 13.80
C ARG A 364 36.20 15.20 14.33
N SER A 365 37.35 14.62 13.98
CA SER A 365 38.67 15.14 14.37
C SER A 365 38.95 16.54 13.80
N ALA A 366 38.37 16.86 12.64
CA ALA A 366 38.40 18.19 12.03
C ALA A 366 37.34 19.15 12.62
N LYS A 367 36.71 18.78 13.74
CA LYS A 367 35.69 19.56 14.47
C LYS A 367 34.41 19.81 13.66
N PHE A 368 34.05 18.90 12.77
CA PHE A 368 32.72 18.90 12.17
C PHE A 368 31.68 18.32 13.11
N ILE A 369 30.48 18.90 13.07
CA ILE A 369 29.27 18.22 13.51
C ILE A 369 28.88 17.25 12.39
N VAL A 370 28.78 15.96 12.71
CA VAL A 370 28.53 14.89 11.74
C VAL A 370 27.21 14.20 12.10
N PHE A 371 26.28 14.14 11.16
CA PHE A 371 24.96 13.53 11.36
C PHE A 371 24.49 12.76 10.10
N PRO A 372 23.60 11.77 10.27
CA PRO A 372 23.04 11.02 9.14
C PRO A 372 22.19 11.90 8.21
N VAL A 373 22.07 11.49 6.95
CA VAL A 373 21.18 12.12 5.96
C VAL A 373 19.82 11.41 5.95
N GLY A 374 18.73 12.15 5.72
CA GLY A 374 17.39 11.58 5.52
C GLY A 374 16.35 12.12 6.50
N ASN A 375 15.47 11.25 7.01
CA ASN A 375 14.42 11.60 7.95
C ASN A 375 14.98 11.77 9.37
N VAL A 376 15.73 12.86 9.56
CA VAL A 376 16.41 13.18 10.82
C VAL A 376 16.07 14.58 11.29
N LEU A 377 16.39 14.86 12.55
CA LEU A 377 16.31 16.22 13.10
C LEU A 377 17.55 17.03 12.71
N THR A 378 17.33 18.22 12.14
CA THR A 378 18.39 19.21 11.90
C THR A 378 18.10 20.51 12.65
N LEU A 379 19.14 21.17 13.14
CA LEU A 379 19.02 22.43 13.87
C LEU A 379 19.93 23.47 13.23
N LYS A 380 19.39 24.68 13.03
CA LYS A 380 20.16 25.84 12.57
C LYS A 380 19.93 27.04 13.49
N ALA A 381 20.99 27.79 13.77
CA ALA A 381 20.93 29.01 14.56
C ALA A 381 21.48 30.24 13.82
N CYS A 382 21.13 31.44 14.29
CA CYS A 382 21.61 32.69 13.71
C CYS A 382 23.13 32.83 13.70
N ASP A 383 23.70 33.14 12.54
CA ASP A 383 25.16 33.15 12.30
C ASP A 383 25.72 34.44 11.68
N PHE A 384 24.88 35.37 11.20
CA PHE A 384 25.30 36.50 10.34
C PHE A 384 25.41 37.90 11.00
N CYS A 385 25.15 38.02 12.31
CA CYS A 385 25.03 39.31 13.02
C CYS A 385 25.60 39.20 14.45
N ASP A 386 26.10 40.28 15.04
CA ASP A 386 26.72 40.27 16.38
C ASP A 386 25.78 40.69 17.54
N GLY A 387 24.45 40.67 17.35
CA GLY A 387 23.44 41.13 18.34
C GLY A 387 23.41 40.39 19.69
N GLU A 388 22.27 40.37 20.40
CA GLU A 388 22.05 39.70 21.73
C GLU A 388 22.23 38.16 21.74
N LYS A 389 23.00 37.59 20.82
CA LYS A 389 23.13 36.15 20.59
C LYS A 389 23.81 35.41 21.74
N LYS A 390 24.74 36.04 22.46
CA LYS A 390 25.67 35.33 23.36
C LYS A 390 24.97 34.51 24.45
N GLU A 391 23.82 34.96 24.92
CA GLU A 391 23.07 34.27 25.98
C GLU A 391 22.27 33.07 25.46
N ALA A 392 21.82 33.11 24.19
CA ALA A 392 20.92 32.11 23.63
C ALA A 392 21.63 30.97 22.89
N ILE A 393 22.79 31.22 22.26
CA ILE A 393 23.50 30.21 21.45
C ILE A 393 23.86 28.93 22.23
N PRO A 394 24.31 28.97 23.51
CA PRO A 394 24.62 27.75 24.26
C PRO A 394 23.45 26.76 24.33
N TYR A 395 22.20 27.25 24.35
CA TYR A 395 21.01 26.40 24.33
C TYR A 395 20.78 25.74 22.98
N ALA A 396 21.10 26.41 21.88
CA ALA A 396 21.05 25.83 20.53
C ALA A 396 22.10 24.72 20.37
N GLU A 397 23.30 24.93 20.90
CA GLU A 397 24.38 23.92 20.90
C GLU A 397 24.01 22.71 21.75
N GLU A 398 23.42 22.91 22.93
CA GLU A 398 22.97 21.82 23.79
C GLU A 398 21.80 21.05 23.17
N LEU A 399 20.85 21.73 22.50
CA LEU A 399 19.79 21.07 21.72
C LEU A 399 20.38 20.21 20.60
N GLN A 400 21.33 20.73 19.81
CA GLN A 400 22.00 19.95 18.77
C GLN A 400 22.69 18.72 19.35
N LYS A 401 23.34 18.85 20.50
CA LYS A 401 24.05 17.75 21.17
C LYS A 401 23.08 16.68 21.69
N ARG A 402 21.93 17.08 22.23
CA ARG A 402 20.96 16.18 22.86
C ARG A 402 20.06 15.45 21.85
N ILE A 403 19.60 16.14 20.81
CA ILE A 403 18.57 15.63 19.89
C ILE A 403 18.92 15.79 18.41
N GLY A 404 20.06 16.39 18.05
CA GLY A 404 20.48 16.53 16.66
C GLY A 404 20.75 15.18 15.98
N GLY A 405 20.26 15.00 14.76
CA GLY A 405 20.51 13.81 13.95
C GLY A 405 19.74 12.56 14.36
N ILE A 406 18.83 12.63 15.35
CA ILE A 406 17.96 11.49 15.69
C ILE A 406 17.03 11.16 14.52
N SER A 407 16.76 9.87 14.33
CA SER A 407 15.80 9.41 13.31
C SER A 407 14.37 9.69 13.75
N LEU A 408 13.56 10.22 12.82
CA LEU A 408 12.18 10.63 13.00
C LEU A 408 11.29 10.07 11.87
N PRO A 409 9.94 10.05 12.03
CA PRO A 409 9.03 9.58 10.98
C PRO A 409 9.18 10.30 9.65
N LYS A 410 9.53 11.59 9.70
CA LYS A 410 9.92 12.45 8.58
C LYS A 410 10.90 13.52 9.09
N GLU A 411 11.71 14.09 8.20
CA GLU A 411 12.64 15.18 8.53
C GLU A 411 11.97 16.29 9.35
N VAL A 412 12.66 16.81 10.36
CA VAL A 412 12.20 17.94 11.20
C VAL A 412 13.30 18.97 11.31
N LYS A 413 12.94 20.22 11.04
CA LYS A 413 13.87 21.35 11.09
C LYS A 413 13.58 22.22 12.30
N ILE A 414 14.61 22.44 13.11
CA ILE A 414 14.60 23.42 14.20
C ILE A 414 15.29 24.68 13.73
N GLY A 415 14.55 25.79 13.70
CA GLY A 415 15.09 27.12 13.51
C GLY A 415 15.28 27.82 14.86
N PHE A 416 16.48 28.31 15.12
CA PHE A 416 16.82 28.99 16.37
C PHE A 416 17.25 30.44 16.11
N ASN A 417 16.49 31.36 16.68
CA ASN A 417 16.74 32.80 16.60
C ASN A 417 17.22 33.33 17.95
N GLY A 418 18.46 33.84 17.99
CA GLY A 418 19.06 34.39 19.20
C GLY A 418 18.58 35.78 19.63
N CYS A 419 17.60 36.38 18.93
CA CYS A 419 16.99 37.65 19.32
C CYS A 419 15.57 37.79 18.73
N GLY A 420 14.79 38.72 19.29
CA GLY A 420 13.38 38.92 18.95
C GLY A 420 13.10 39.44 17.53
N MET A 421 14.14 39.80 16.77
CA MET A 421 13.98 40.22 15.37
C MET A 421 13.63 39.06 14.43
N ALA A 422 13.90 37.81 14.83
CA ALA A 422 13.56 36.60 14.08
C ALA A 422 14.03 36.56 12.61
N CYS A 423 15.05 37.35 12.22
CA CYS A 423 15.52 37.54 10.84
C CYS A 423 16.04 36.27 10.16
N TYR A 424 16.27 35.20 10.92
CA TYR A 424 16.77 33.92 10.42
C TYR A 424 15.65 32.95 10.03
N GLY A 425 14.40 33.38 10.19
CA GLY A 425 13.23 32.64 9.72
C GLY A 425 12.86 31.45 10.61
N ALA A 426 13.27 31.41 11.89
CA ALA A 426 12.90 30.32 12.80
C ALA A 426 11.40 30.03 12.82
N VAL A 427 10.58 31.08 12.77
CA VAL A 427 9.12 30.98 12.76
C VAL A 427 8.53 30.27 11.53
N ARG A 428 9.33 29.91 10.53
CA ARG A 428 8.88 29.17 9.33
C ARG A 428 9.23 27.68 9.38
N GLU A 429 10.12 27.28 10.27
CA GLU A 429 10.56 25.89 10.41
C GLU A 429 9.52 25.04 11.15
N ASP A 430 9.68 23.71 11.11
CA ASP A 430 8.79 22.79 11.83
C ASP A 430 8.73 23.14 13.32
N ILE A 431 9.86 23.52 13.92
CA ILE A 431 9.96 24.07 15.27
C ILE A 431 10.79 25.35 15.23
N GLY A 432 10.18 26.47 15.58
CA GLY A 432 10.82 27.78 15.68
C GLY A 432 11.05 28.19 17.12
N ILE A 433 12.26 28.62 17.46
CA ILE A 433 12.63 29.10 18.79
C ILE A 433 13.15 30.53 18.64
N VAL A 434 12.58 31.49 19.37
CA VAL A 434 12.98 32.89 19.31
C VAL A 434 13.32 33.38 20.71
N TYR A 435 14.56 33.80 20.94
CA TYR A 435 14.98 34.40 22.20
C TYR A 435 14.61 35.88 22.25
N ARG A 436 13.94 36.33 23.32
CA ARG A 436 13.54 37.72 23.51
C ARG A 436 13.34 37.99 25.00
N LYS A 437 13.85 39.15 25.47
CA LYS A 437 13.65 39.61 26.86
C LYS A 437 14.02 38.57 27.93
N GLY A 438 15.12 37.82 27.73
CA GLY A 438 15.60 36.83 28.70
C GLY A 438 14.88 35.47 28.66
N ALA A 439 13.98 35.24 27.70
CA ALA A 439 13.17 34.04 27.61
C ALA A 439 12.95 33.59 26.15
N PHE A 440 12.33 32.42 25.95
CA PHE A 440 12.09 31.83 24.63
C PHE A 440 10.62 31.80 24.25
N ASP A 441 10.34 32.26 23.04
CA ASP A 441 9.05 32.10 22.38
C ASP A 441 9.14 30.87 21.45
N LEU A 442 8.14 29.98 21.50
CA LEU A 442 8.12 28.70 20.79
C LEU A 442 7.02 28.67 19.72
N PHE A 443 7.41 28.28 18.51
CA PHE A 443 6.55 28.14 17.35
C PHE A 443 6.56 26.69 16.87
N LEU A 444 5.39 26.11 16.56
CA LEU A 444 5.27 24.73 16.10
C LEU A 444 4.49 24.61 14.79
N GLY A 445 4.92 23.68 13.94
CA GLY A 445 4.23 23.26 12.74
C GLY A 445 4.43 24.18 11.53
N GLY A 446 5.58 24.83 11.37
CA GLY A 446 5.87 25.58 10.15
C GLY A 446 6.07 24.68 8.93
N LYS A 447 5.75 25.21 7.75
CA LYS A 447 5.98 24.57 6.46
C LYS A 447 6.72 25.54 5.54
N THR A 448 8.00 25.24 5.26
CA THR A 448 8.90 26.12 4.49
C THR A 448 8.77 25.99 2.97
N ILE A 449 8.26 24.87 2.46
CA ILE A 449 8.23 24.54 1.03
C ILE A 449 6.83 24.11 0.56
N GLY A 450 6.52 24.34 -0.72
CA GLY A 450 5.25 23.96 -1.35
C GLY A 450 4.23 25.09 -1.45
N ARG A 451 3.17 24.91 -2.26
CA ARG A 451 2.15 25.95 -2.54
C ARG A 451 1.36 26.38 -1.30
N ASN A 452 1.26 25.50 -0.31
CA ASN A 452 0.61 25.72 0.98
C ASN A 452 1.64 25.95 2.11
N ALA A 453 2.81 26.51 1.81
CA ALA A 453 3.76 26.94 2.84
C ALA A 453 3.12 27.95 3.82
N HIS A 454 3.41 27.80 5.11
CA HIS A 454 2.86 28.65 6.17
C HIS A 454 3.84 28.73 7.34
N PRO A 455 3.82 29.83 8.13
CA PRO A 455 4.63 29.91 9.35
C PRO A 455 4.14 28.90 10.40
N GLY A 456 5.02 28.59 11.34
CA GLY A 456 4.69 27.88 12.56
C GLY A 456 3.80 28.74 13.47
N ARG A 457 3.01 28.06 14.29
CA ARG A 457 2.05 28.67 15.22
C ARG A 457 2.76 28.99 16.52
N LEU A 458 2.61 30.21 17.04
CA LEU A 458 3.08 30.56 18.38
C LEU A 458 2.28 29.76 19.41
N VAL A 459 2.97 28.87 20.14
CA VAL A 459 2.34 27.99 21.14
C VAL A 459 2.64 28.40 22.58
N ALA A 460 3.75 29.11 22.80
CA ALA A 460 4.13 29.64 24.10
C ALA A 460 5.06 30.84 23.93
N GLU A 461 4.91 31.82 24.83
CA GLU A 461 5.83 32.95 24.98
C GLU A 461 6.46 32.91 26.37
N GLY A 462 7.70 33.40 26.47
CA GLY A 462 8.35 33.59 27.76
C GLY A 462 8.81 32.32 28.47
N ILE A 463 9.10 31.23 27.74
CA ILE A 463 9.65 29.99 28.31
C ILE A 463 11.02 30.29 28.95
N PRO A 464 11.23 29.93 30.23
CA PRO A 464 12.52 30.13 30.89
C PRO A 464 13.65 29.37 30.17
N PRO A 465 14.87 29.93 30.10
CA PRO A 465 16.01 29.25 29.48
C PRO A 465 16.32 27.87 30.06
N SER A 466 16.04 27.65 31.35
CA SER A 466 16.19 26.35 32.01
C SER A 466 15.25 25.27 31.48
N GLU A 467 14.14 25.64 30.84
CA GLU A 467 13.09 24.70 30.43
C GLU A 467 13.05 24.43 28.93
N ILE A 468 13.59 25.33 28.09
CA ILE A 468 13.44 25.25 26.62
C ILE A 468 13.97 23.92 26.04
N ILE A 469 15.07 23.38 26.59
CA ILE A 469 15.66 22.14 26.13
C ILE A 469 14.70 20.97 26.39
N ASP A 470 14.16 20.87 27.60
CA ASP A 470 13.26 19.78 27.98
C ASP A 470 11.90 19.90 27.28
N VAL A 471 11.40 21.12 27.10
CA VAL A 471 10.16 21.38 26.34
C VAL A 471 10.30 20.88 24.90
N VAL A 472 11.36 21.27 24.19
CA VAL A 472 11.56 20.85 22.80
C VAL A 472 11.86 19.36 22.70
N THR A 473 12.62 18.80 23.65
CA THR A 473 12.88 17.36 23.70
C THR A 473 11.57 16.57 23.82
N ARG A 474 10.65 16.99 24.69
CA ARG A 474 9.33 16.36 24.84
C ARG A 474 8.49 16.41 23.58
N VAL A 475 8.45 17.55 22.89
CA VAL A 475 7.76 17.70 21.60
C VAL A 475 8.29 16.70 20.57
N ILE A 476 9.61 16.55 20.51
CA ILE A 476 10.29 15.67 19.57
C ILE A 476 10.11 14.19 19.93
N GLU A 477 10.17 13.83 21.21
CA GLU A 477 9.88 12.48 21.70
C GLU A 477 8.45 12.07 21.37
N GLU A 478 7.48 12.95 21.64
CA GLU A 478 6.08 12.67 21.34
C GLU A 478 5.83 12.50 19.83
N TYR A 479 6.47 13.31 18.98
CA TYR A 479 6.41 13.14 17.54
C TYR A 479 7.09 11.85 17.07
N LYS A 480 8.24 11.49 17.67
CA LYS A 480 8.95 10.25 17.35
C LYS A 480 8.11 9.02 17.71
N GLU A 481 7.39 9.06 18.82
CA GLU A 481 6.57 7.95 19.32
C GLU A 481 5.21 7.85 18.59
N ASN A 482 4.59 8.98 18.25
CA ASN A 482 3.19 9.01 17.80
C ASN A 482 3.00 9.47 16.34
N GLY A 483 4.07 9.88 15.64
CA GLY A 483 4.04 10.26 14.23
C GLY A 483 3.92 9.04 13.31
N HIS A 484 3.09 9.16 12.26
CA HIS A 484 2.97 8.11 11.25
C HIS A 484 4.19 8.11 10.30
N PRO A 485 4.55 6.97 9.68
CA PRO A 485 5.63 6.93 8.69
C PRO A 485 5.43 7.95 7.56
N ASN A 486 6.46 8.71 7.23
CA ASN A 486 6.44 9.81 6.25
C ASN A 486 5.50 10.98 6.54
N GLU A 487 4.87 11.05 7.72
CA GLU A 487 4.05 12.19 8.12
C GLU A 487 4.93 13.39 8.47
N ARG A 488 4.66 14.58 7.92
CA ARG A 488 5.37 15.82 8.30
C ARG A 488 4.89 16.32 9.66
N PHE A 489 5.77 16.96 10.42
CA PHE A 489 5.46 17.45 11.78
C PHE A 489 4.22 18.36 11.86
N HIS A 490 4.01 19.27 10.90
CA HIS A 490 2.79 20.11 10.88
C HIS A 490 1.48 19.31 10.75
N LYS A 491 1.47 18.23 9.94
CA LYS A 491 0.31 17.34 9.81
C LYS A 491 0.09 16.54 11.09
N PHE A 492 1.17 16.06 11.70
CA PHE A 492 1.12 15.41 13.01
C PHE A 492 0.46 16.33 14.05
N PHE A 493 0.98 17.55 14.22
CA PHE A 493 0.45 18.51 15.19
C PHE A 493 -1.03 18.85 14.93
N GLN A 494 -1.42 19.01 13.66
CA GLN A 494 -2.82 19.22 13.27
C GLN A 494 -3.72 18.01 13.58
N ARG A 495 -3.20 16.79 13.44
CA ARG A 495 -3.94 15.54 13.65
C ARG A 495 -4.14 15.24 15.13
N VAL A 496 -3.07 15.27 15.92
CA VAL A 496 -3.13 14.90 17.35
C VAL A 496 -3.74 16.01 18.21
N LYS A 497 -3.83 17.23 17.67
CA LYS A 497 -4.40 18.43 18.29
C LYS A 497 -3.69 18.91 19.57
N GLN A 498 -2.79 18.11 20.16
CA GLN A 498 -1.95 18.48 21.29
C GLN A 498 -0.58 17.83 21.15
N VAL A 499 0.51 18.58 21.36
CA VAL A 499 1.90 18.08 21.33
C VAL A 499 2.74 18.83 22.37
N GLY A 500 3.53 18.13 23.17
CA GLY A 500 4.42 18.69 24.18
C GLY A 500 3.69 19.43 25.31
N GLY A 501 2.37 19.25 25.42
CA GLY A 501 1.48 20.04 26.28
C GLY A 501 0.85 21.26 25.61
N PHE A 502 1.13 21.51 24.33
CA PHE A 502 0.59 22.65 23.58
C PHE A 502 -0.55 22.23 22.64
N GLU A 503 -1.60 23.04 22.59
CA GLU A 503 -2.79 22.78 21.76
C GLU A 503 -2.65 23.35 20.35
N TYR A 504 -3.20 22.62 19.38
CA TYR A 504 -3.40 23.07 18.02
C TYR A 504 -4.69 23.88 17.91
N LYS A 505 -4.57 25.15 17.54
CA LYS A 505 -5.71 26.01 17.22
C LYS A 505 -5.82 26.14 15.70
N GLU A 506 -7.01 26.00 15.14
CA GLU A 506 -7.26 26.24 13.70
C GLU A 506 -7.31 27.74 13.40
N ASP A 507 -6.67 28.20 12.33
CA ASP A 507 -6.81 29.58 11.87
C ASP A 507 -8.13 29.74 11.11
N GLU A 508 -8.86 30.83 11.35
CA GLU A 508 -10.16 31.13 10.75
C GLU A 508 -10.14 31.32 9.21
N LYS A 509 -8.97 31.35 8.56
CA LYS A 509 -8.83 31.55 7.12
C LYS A 509 -7.85 30.56 6.48
N VAL A 510 -8.33 29.35 6.19
CA VAL A 510 -7.63 28.42 5.30
C VAL A 510 -7.96 28.81 3.86
N VAL A 511 -7.01 29.40 3.14
CA VAL A 511 -7.14 29.57 1.69
C VAL A 511 -7.16 28.17 1.06
N GLN A 512 -8.26 27.81 0.40
CA GLN A 512 -8.33 26.55 -0.35
C GLN A 512 -7.39 26.65 -1.55
N ILE A 513 -6.33 25.84 -1.56
CA ILE A 513 -5.37 25.74 -2.65
C ILE A 513 -5.59 24.40 -3.33
N GLU A 514 -5.83 24.42 -4.64
CA GLU A 514 -5.96 23.19 -5.45
C GLU A 514 -4.68 22.35 -5.39
N VAL A 515 -4.86 21.05 -5.14
CA VAL A 515 -3.77 20.06 -5.08
C VAL A 515 -3.26 19.79 -6.51
N PRO A 516 -1.95 19.99 -6.80
CA PRO A 516 -1.40 19.72 -8.11
C PRO A 516 -1.29 18.21 -8.41
N ALA A 517 -1.13 17.86 -9.69
CA ALA A 517 -1.03 16.48 -10.18
C ALA A 517 0.26 15.75 -9.77
N CYS A 518 1.31 16.47 -9.38
CA CYS A 518 2.49 15.90 -8.74
C CYS A 518 2.28 15.93 -7.22
N GLY A 519 2.29 14.75 -6.59
CA GLY A 519 1.79 14.52 -5.22
C GLY A 519 2.29 15.45 -4.11
N GLU A 520 1.45 15.50 -3.05
CA GLU A 520 1.47 16.26 -1.77
C GLU A 520 2.39 17.47 -1.57
#